data_AF-A0A447TW47-F1
#
_entry.id   AF-A0A447TW47-F1
#
_cell.length_a   1.000
_cell.length_b   1.000
_cell.length_c   1.000
_cell.angle_alpha   90.00
_cell.angle_beta   90.00
_cell.angle_gamma   90.00
#
_symmetry.space_group_name_H-M   'P 1'
#
loop_
_entity.id
_entity.type
_entity.pdbx_description
1 polymer ?
#
loop_
_entity_poly.entity_id
_entity_poly.type
_entity_poly.pdbx_seq_one_letter_code
_entity_poly.pdbx_strand_id
1 'polypeptide(L)' 'MTALSRPMVQQRKIQRHPHSRWYEGRPVMIARNDSALGLFNGDIGIALDRGQGLRVWFVMPDGTIKSVQPSRLPET' A
#
# COMPACT_ATOMS: atom_id res chain seq x y z
N MET A 1 -8.87 -2.45 10.11
CA MET A 1 -8.34 -3.15 8.92
C MET A 1 -7.70 -4.54 9.18
N THR A 2 -7.93 -5.19 10.33
CA THR A 2 -7.22 -6.47 10.65
C THR A 2 -7.84 -7.73 10.02
N ALA A 3 -9.11 -7.68 9.60
CA ALA A 3 -9.89 -8.89 9.29
C ALA A 3 -9.50 -9.61 7.97
N LEU A 4 -9.13 -8.88 6.91
CA LEU A 4 -8.94 -9.48 5.57
C LEU A 4 -7.59 -10.19 5.37
N SER A 5 -6.60 -9.91 6.21
CA SER A 5 -5.23 -10.41 5.99
C SER A 5 -4.97 -11.84 6.51
N ARG A 6 -5.73 -12.29 7.51
CA ARG A 6 -5.61 -13.64 8.11
C ARG A 6 -5.87 -14.79 7.11
N PRO A 7 -6.97 -14.81 6.35
CA PRO A 7 -7.26 -15.93 5.45
C PRO A 7 -6.25 -16.05 4.29
N MET A 8 -5.63 -14.96 3.84
CA MET A 8 -4.70 -14.96 2.69
C MET A 8 -3.34 -15.61 3.00
N VAL A 9 -2.84 -15.47 4.23
CA VAL A 9 -1.59 -16.12 4.68
C VAL A 9 -1.75 -17.64 4.71
N GLN A 10 -2.91 -18.13 5.17
CA GLN A 10 -3.19 -19.56 5.32
C GLN A 10 -3.33 -20.28 3.97
N GLN A 11 -3.71 -19.54 2.92
CA GLN A 11 -3.76 -20.03 1.54
C GLN A 11 -2.42 -19.87 0.78
N ARG A 12 -1.32 -19.46 1.45
CA ARG A 12 0.01 -19.17 0.86
C ARG A 12 0.02 -18.09 -0.23
N LYS A 13 -1.00 -17.24 -0.32
CA LYS A 13 -1.09 -16.21 -1.38
C LYS A 13 -0.27 -14.95 -1.09
N ILE A 14 0.24 -14.80 0.15
CA ILE A 14 1.10 -13.69 0.57
C ILE A 14 2.18 -14.20 1.52
N GLN A 15 3.42 -13.73 1.35
CA GLN A 15 4.47 -13.91 2.35
C GLN A 15 4.49 -12.70 3.27
N ARG A 16 4.38 -12.90 4.59
CA ARG A 16 4.48 -11.84 5.58
C ARG A 16 5.67 -12.10 6.49
N HIS A 17 6.48 -11.08 6.72
CA HIS A 17 7.42 -11.11 7.83
C HIS A 17 6.65 -10.80 9.13
N PRO A 18 6.80 -11.61 10.20
CA PRO A 18 6.03 -11.47 11.44
C PRO A 18 6.06 -10.07 12.07
N HIS A 19 7.16 -9.33 11.85
CA HIS A 19 7.40 -8.01 12.41
C HIS A 19 7.15 -6.86 11.43
N SER A 20 6.84 -7.15 10.16
CA SER A 20 6.59 -6.12 9.16
C SER A 20 5.10 -5.98 8.89
N ARG A 21 4.58 -4.76 9.12
CA ARG A 21 3.24 -4.36 8.62
C ARG A 21 3.17 -4.53 7.09
N TRP A 22 4.30 -4.35 6.41
CA TRP A 22 4.40 -4.29 4.96
C TRP A 22 4.80 -5.63 4.34
N TYR A 23 4.12 -5.97 3.25
CA TYR A 23 4.38 -7.13 2.41
C TYR A 23 3.91 -6.82 0.98
N GLU A 24 4.48 -7.52 0.01
CA GLU A 24 4.10 -7.37 -1.39
C GLU A 24 2.65 -7.80 -1.64
N GLY A 25 1.93 -7.07 -2.47
CA GLY A 25 0.50 -7.27 -2.74
C GLY A 25 -0.43 -6.70 -1.67
N ARG A 26 0.10 -6.03 -0.64
CA ARG A 26 -0.74 -5.39 0.39
C ARG A 26 -1.57 -4.23 -0.23
N PRO A 27 -2.91 -4.27 -0.16
CA PRO A 27 -3.74 -3.14 -0.55
C PRO A 27 -3.63 -2.02 0.50
N VAL A 28 -3.67 -0.78 0.04
CA VAL A 28 -3.58 0.44 0.84
C VAL A 28 -4.70 1.39 0.42
N MET A 29 -5.37 2.00 1.40
CA MET A 29 -6.32 3.09 1.18
C MET A 29 -5.86 4.27 2.02
N ILE A 30 -5.80 5.45 1.43
CA ILE A 30 -5.47 6.68 2.15
C ILE A 30 -6.68 7.09 2.99
N ALA A 31 -6.47 7.33 4.28
CA ALA A 31 -7.54 7.74 5.21
C ALA A 31 -7.61 9.26 5.42
N ARG A 32 -6.54 10.00 5.08
CA ARG A 32 -6.45 11.44 5.25
C ARG A 32 -5.68 12.09 4.12
N ASN A 33 -6.16 13.24 3.66
CA ASN A 33 -5.51 14.03 2.61
C ASN A 33 -4.10 14.46 3.01
N ASP A 34 -3.17 14.31 2.07
CA ASP A 34 -1.81 14.84 2.11
C ASP A 34 -1.53 15.56 0.79
N SER A 35 -1.61 16.88 0.83
CA SER A 35 -1.42 17.72 -0.36
C SER A 35 0.03 17.74 -0.86
N ALA A 36 1.02 17.54 0.02
CA ALA A 36 2.42 17.48 -0.37
C ALA A 36 2.71 16.23 -1.20
N LEU A 37 2.05 15.12 -0.87
CA LEU A 37 2.07 13.91 -1.66
C LEU A 37 1.01 13.87 -2.76
N GLY A 38 0.09 14.84 -2.82
CA GLY A 38 -1.04 14.84 -3.74
C GLY A 38 -1.88 13.57 -3.63
N LEU A 39 -2.05 13.04 -2.41
CA LEU A 39 -2.85 11.86 -2.10
C LEU A 39 -4.04 12.29 -1.25
N PHE A 40 -5.22 11.75 -1.57
CA PHE A 40 -6.48 12.14 -0.96
C PHE A 40 -7.19 10.94 -0.34
N ASN A 41 -8.07 11.20 0.63
CA ASN A 41 -8.87 10.17 1.27
C ASN A 41 -9.66 9.39 0.21
N GLY A 42 -9.54 8.07 0.25
CA GLY A 42 -10.14 7.16 -0.74
C GLY A 42 -9.22 6.76 -1.88
N ASP A 43 -8.03 7.36 -2.05
CA ASP A 43 -7.04 6.89 -3.01
C ASP A 43 -6.57 5.47 -2.62
N ILE A 44 -6.57 4.56 -3.61
CA ILE A 44 -6.21 3.15 -3.42
C ILE A 44 -4.87 2.87 -4.11
N GLY A 45 -4.00 2.17 -3.40
CA GLY A 45 -2.72 1.71 -3.93
C GLY A 45 -2.40 0.28 -3.55
N ILE A 46 -1.36 -0.27 -4.21
CA ILE A 46 -0.84 -1.60 -3.93
C ILE A 46 0.65 -1.54 -3.60
N ALA A 47 1.05 -2.18 -2.51
CA ALA A 47 2.46 -2.31 -2.15
C ALA A 47 3.12 -3.35 -3.07
N LEU A 48 4.11 -2.93 -3.88
CA LEU A 48 4.86 -3.80 -4.77
C LEU A 48 6.35 -3.48 -4.67
N ASP A 49 7.18 -4.50 -4.75
CA ASP A 49 8.61 -4.33 -4.97
C ASP A 49 8.90 -4.59 -6.45
N ARG A 50 9.46 -3.59 -7.14
CA ARG A 50 9.85 -3.68 -8.55
C ARG A 50 11.37 -3.64 -8.73
N GLY A 51 12.12 -4.09 -7.74
CA GLY A 51 13.60 -4.12 -7.74
C GLY A 51 14.25 -2.87 -7.14
N GLN A 52 13.48 -1.99 -6.51
CA GLN A 52 13.97 -0.77 -5.85
C GLN A 52 13.54 -0.69 -4.37
N GLY A 53 13.14 -1.83 -3.81
CA GLY A 53 12.49 -1.91 -2.52
C GLY A 53 10.99 -1.65 -2.62
N LEU A 54 10.30 -2.00 -1.53
CA LEU A 54 8.84 -1.93 -1.46
C LEU A 54 8.34 -0.48 -1.56
N ARG A 55 7.42 -0.23 -2.49
CA ARG A 55 6.71 1.05 -2.66
C ARG A 55 5.22 0.79 -2.83
N VAL A 56 4.40 1.79 -2.49
CA VAL A 56 2.96 1.74 -2.77
C VAL A 56 2.67 2.53 -4.03
N TRP A 57 2.06 1.87 -5.00
CA TRP A 57 1.76 2.41 -6.31
C TRP A 57 0.29 2.78 -6.37
N PHE A 58 0.01 4.04 -6.68
CA PHE A 58 -1.33 4.64 -6.80
C PHE A 58 -1.59 4.99 -8.25
N VAL A 59 -2.81 4.70 -8.72
CA VAL A 59 -3.32 5.21 -9.99
C VAL A 59 -4.00 6.53 -9.70
N MET A 60 -3.49 7.61 -10.29
CA MET A 60 -4.01 8.95 -10.10
C MET A 60 -5.24 9.18 -11.01
N PRO A 61 -6.10 10.18 -10.72
CA PRO A 61 -7.28 10.47 -11.54
C PRO A 61 -6.97 10.82 -13.01
N ASP A 62 -5.77 11.34 -13.29
CA ASP A 62 -5.28 11.64 -14.64
C ASP A 62 -4.70 10.41 -15.37
N GLY A 63 -4.77 9.23 -14.75
CA GLY A 63 -4.24 7.98 -15.28
C GLY A 63 -2.73 7.80 -15.06
N THR A 64 -2.04 8.76 -14.46
CA THR A 64 -0.62 8.60 -14.12
C THR A 64 -0.42 7.65 -12.94
N ILE A 65 0.78 7.09 -12.82
CA ILE A 65 1.13 6.21 -11.71
C ILE A 65 2.10 6.95 -10.78
N LYS A 66 1.74 7.05 -9.51
CA LYS A 66 2.58 7.61 -8.45
C LYS A 66 3.07 6.52 -7.52
N SER A 67 4.33 6.55 -7.11
CA SER A 67 4.87 5.61 -6.12
C SER A 67 5.43 6.30 -4.89
N VAL A 68 5.01 5.85 -3.72
CA VAL A 68 5.42 6.42 -2.42
C VAL A 68 6.04 5.34 -1.55
N GLN A 69 7.12 5.67 -0.83
CA GLN A 69 7.69 4.75 0.14
C GLN A 69 6.72 4.53 1.30
N PRO A 70 6.58 3.30 1.82
CA PRO A 70 5.58 3.02 2.85
C PRO A 70 5.76 3.83 4.14
N SER A 71 6.99 4.22 4.48
CA SER A 71 7.31 5.09 5.62
C SER A 71 6.89 6.55 5.45
N ARG A 72 6.57 6.97 4.23
CA ARG A 72 6.14 8.34 3.90
C ARG A 72 4.64 8.47 3.76
N LEU A 73 3.90 7.36 3.80
CA LEU A 73 2.45 7.43 3.65
C LEU A 73 1.82 8.11 4.86
N PRO A 74 0.75 8.88 4.64
CA PRO A 74 -0.07 9.39 5.73
C PRO A 74 -0.82 8.23 6.40
N GLU A 75 -1.83 8.54 7.20
CA GLU A 75 -2.67 7.52 7.83
C GLU A 75 -3.30 6.59 6.77
N THR A 76 -3.10 5.27 6.96
CA THR A 76 -3.49 4.18 6.04
C THR A 76 -4.03 2.95 6.76
#